data_AF-A0A354DK09-F1
#
_entry.id   AF-A0A354DK09-F1
#
_cell.length_a   1.000
_cell.length_b   1.000
_cell.length_c   1.000
_cell.angle_alpha   90.00
_cell.angle_beta   90.00
_cell.angle_gamma   90.00
#
_symmetry.space_group_name_H-M   'P 1'
#
loop_
_entity.id
_entity.type
_entity.pdbx_description
1 polymer ?
#
loop_
_entity_poly.entity_id
_entity_poly.type
_entity_poly.pdbx_seq_one_letter_code
_entity_poly.pdbx_strand_id
1 'polypeptide(L)'
;MEFLLVGQGDGGDSLFELASQLVKKGASMQVLYLMDSESETDWSTWIRKLVPLGEFFLTKKGLEKRLQDILSHGDKEITTFIAGEELFLRGMTQVCTSLGLEKEQICQKVVFS
;
A
#
# COMPACT_ATOMS: atom_id res chain seq x y z
N MET A 1 -11.99 6.89 -9.78
CA MET A 1 -11.61 6.60 -8.38
C MET A 1 -10.39 5.71 -8.40
N GLU A 2 -9.28 6.21 -7.86
CA GLU A 2 -7.98 5.55 -7.83
C GLU A 2 -7.64 5.14 -6.39
N PHE A 3 -6.99 3.98 -6.24
CA PHE A 3 -6.66 3.40 -4.94
C PHE A 3 -5.15 3.24 -4.78
N LEU A 4 -4.63 3.56 -3.60
CA LEU A 4 -3.25 3.27 -3.22
C LEU A 4 -3.24 2.26 -2.08
N LEU A 5 -2.63 1.11 -2.31
CA LEU A 5 -2.52 0.03 -1.33
C LEU A 5 -1.09 -0.02 -0.80
N VAL A 6 -0.90 0.13 0.51
CA VAL A 6 0.41 0.19 1.17
C VAL A 6 0.51 -0.91 2.22
N GLY A 7 1.49 -1.80 2.11
CA GLY A 7 1.55 -3.02 2.92
C GLY A 7 2.90 -3.31 3.55
N GLN A 8 2.90 -4.06 4.65
CA GLN A 8 4.09 -4.71 5.23
C GLN A 8 3.70 -6.04 5.88
N GLY A 9 4.56 -7.06 5.78
CA GLY A 9 4.41 -8.36 6.44
C GLY A 9 3.05 -9.00 6.18
N ASP A 10 2.38 -9.50 7.22
CA ASP A 10 1.04 -10.10 7.10
C ASP A 10 -0.05 -9.14 6.56
N GLY A 11 0.26 -7.85 6.43
CA GLY A 11 -0.54 -6.89 5.69
C GLY A 11 -0.73 -7.28 4.22
N GLY A 12 0.19 -8.08 3.66
CA GLY A 12 0.13 -8.57 2.29
C GLY A 12 -1.18 -9.29 1.96
N ASP A 13 -1.59 -10.26 2.77
CA ASP A 13 -2.81 -11.04 2.52
C ASP A 13 -4.06 -10.16 2.49
N SER A 14 -4.12 -9.19 3.40
CA SER A 14 -5.20 -8.21 3.46
C SER A 14 -5.24 -7.33 2.22
N LEU A 15 -4.08 -6.91 1.72
CA LEU A 15 -4.00 -6.15 0.47
C LEU A 15 -4.36 -6.99 -0.74
N PHE A 16 -3.97 -8.26 -0.77
CA PHE A 16 -4.30 -9.17 -1.86
C PHE A 16 -5.81 -9.39 -1.98
N GLU A 17 -6.50 -9.60 -0.87
CA GLU A 17 -7.95 -9.72 -0.84
C GLU A 17 -8.62 -8.44 -1.37
N LEU A 18 -8.21 -7.28 -0.86
CA LEU A 18 -8.75 -5.99 -1.30
C LEU A 18 -8.46 -5.71 -2.78
N ALA A 19 -7.21 -5.91 -3.23
CA ALA A 19 -6.81 -5.74 -4.61
C ALA A 19 -7.65 -6.64 -5.54
N SER A 20 -7.86 -7.90 -5.16
CA SER A 20 -8.70 -8.84 -5.92
C SER A 20 -10.14 -8.33 -6.08
N GLN A 21 -10.71 -7.72 -5.04
CA GLN A 21 -12.05 -7.13 -5.10
C GLN A 21 -12.08 -5.86 -5.97
N LEU A 22 -11.05 -5.02 -5.86
CA LEU A 22 -10.91 -3.79 -6.64
C LEU A 22 -10.74 -4.09 -8.14
N VAL A 23 -9.93 -5.11 -8.50
CA VAL A 23 -9.77 -5.56 -9.89
C VAL A 23 -11.11 -6.02 -10.46
N LYS A 24 -11.89 -6.81 -9.72
CA LYS A 24 -13.23 -7.26 -10.15
C LYS A 24 -14.21 -6.11 -10.37
N LYS A 25 -14.02 -4.98 -9.69
CA LYS A 25 -14.82 -3.76 -9.83
C LYS A 25 -14.28 -2.81 -10.91
N GLY A 26 -13.19 -3.15 -11.59
CA GLY A 26 -12.56 -2.31 -12.62
C GLY A 26 -11.90 -1.06 -12.04
N ALA A 27 -11.51 -1.07 -10.76
CA ALA A 27 -10.87 0.07 -10.13
C ALA A 27 -9.39 0.19 -10.54
N SER A 28 -8.92 1.43 -10.73
CA SER A 28 -7.49 1.71 -10.90
C SER A 28 -6.81 1.65 -9.54
N MET A 29 -5.68 0.95 -9.45
CA MET A 29 -4.93 0.87 -8.20
C MET A 29 -3.42 0.80 -8.41
N GLN A 30 -2.69 1.28 -7.41
CA GLN A 30 -1.26 1.10 -7.24
C GLN A 30 -1.00 0.35 -5.93
N VAL A 31 0.02 -0.52 -5.92
CA VAL A 31 0.40 -1.30 -4.73
C VAL A 31 1.85 -0.99 -4.40
N LEU A 32 2.11 -0.59 -3.15
CA LEU A 32 3.43 -0.43 -2.58
C LEU A 32 3.57 -1.37 -1.40
N TYR A 33 4.62 -2.20 -1.37
CA TYR A 33 4.80 -3.17 -0.28
C TYR A 33 6.22 -3.15 0.27
N LEU A 34 6.34 -3.10 1.59
CA LEU A 34 7.59 -3.24 2.32
C LEU A 34 7.81 -4.72 2.65
N MET A 35 8.82 -5.30 2.01
CA MET A 35 9.25 -6.68 2.21
C MET A 35 10.28 -6.76 3.34
N ASP A 36 10.24 -7.85 4.10
CA ASP A 36 11.23 -8.14 5.15
C ASP A 36 12.51 -8.75 4.56
N SER A 37 12.41 -9.42 3.42
CA SER A 37 13.56 -9.99 2.71
C SER A 37 13.28 -10.16 1.22
N GLU A 38 14.34 -10.33 0.42
CA GLU A 38 14.22 -10.71 -1.00
C GLU A 38 13.56 -12.09 -1.20
N SER A 39 13.46 -12.90 -0.14
CA SER A 39 12.87 -14.24 -0.18
C SER A 39 11.34 -14.30 -0.02
N GLU A 40 10.65 -13.17 0.22
CA GLU A 40 9.18 -13.08 0.15
C GLU A 40 8.70 -13.23 -1.30
N THR A 41 8.70 -14.49 -1.75
CA THR A 41 8.57 -14.87 -3.16
C THR A 41 7.13 -15.23 -3.55
N ASP A 42 6.33 -15.77 -2.63
CA ASP A 42 4.98 -16.24 -2.96
C ASP A 42 3.98 -15.09 -3.09
N TRP A 43 3.93 -14.21 -2.08
CA TRP A 43 2.99 -13.09 -2.08
C TRP A 43 3.30 -12.08 -3.20
N SER A 44 4.57 -11.71 -3.35
CA SER A 44 5.00 -10.73 -4.37
C SER A 44 4.72 -11.22 -5.80
N THR A 45 4.84 -12.54 -6.04
CA THR A 45 4.48 -13.15 -7.32
C THR A 45 2.98 -13.07 -7.59
N TRP A 46 2.14 -13.30 -6.57
CA TRP A 46 0.68 -13.30 -6.72
C TRP A 46 0.12 -11.90 -6.96
N ILE A 47 0.58 -10.92 -6.18
CA ILE A 47 0.11 -9.54 -6.35
C ILE A 47 0.60 -8.96 -7.69
N ARG A 48 1.78 -9.34 -8.19
CA ARG A 48 2.24 -8.96 -9.55
C ARG A 48 1.34 -9.50 -10.66
N LYS A 49 0.67 -10.64 -10.47
CA LYS A 49 -0.31 -11.16 -11.44
C LYS A 49 -1.60 -10.34 -11.44
N LEU A 50 -2.01 -9.82 -10.28
CA LEU A 50 -3.22 -9.00 -10.15
C LEU A 50 -2.99 -7.53 -10.51
N VAL A 51 -1.85 -7.00 -10.10
CA VAL A 51 -1.44 -5.60 -10.26
C VAL A 51 -0.01 -5.62 -10.82
N PRO A 52 0.16 -5.68 -12.16
CA PRO A 52 1.47 -5.78 -12.80
C PRO A 52 2.44 -4.64 -12.43
N LEU A 53 1.89 -3.49 -12.04
CA LEU A 53 2.63 -2.30 -11.62
C LEU A 53 2.88 -2.22 -10.09
N GLY A 54 2.70 -3.32 -9.36
CA GLY A 54 3.04 -3.38 -7.94
C GLY A 54 4.53 -3.12 -7.70
N GLU A 55 4.84 -2.23 -6.77
CA GLU A 55 6.20 -1.85 -6.38
C GLU A 55 6.55 -2.42 -5.00
N PHE A 56 7.77 -2.93 -4.88
CA PHE A 56 8.22 -3.67 -3.70
C PHE A 56 9.53 -3.07 -3.20
N PHE A 57 9.62 -2.90 -1.89
CA PHE A 57 10.69 -2.17 -1.23
C PHE A 57 11.28 -3.03 -0.12
N LEU A 58 12.61 -3.07 -0.02
CA LEU A 58 13.32 -3.69 1.12
C LEU A 58 13.59 -2.69 2.26
N THR A 59 13.29 -1.41 2.04
CA THR A 59 13.54 -0.37 3.03
C THR A 59 12.35 0.57 3.12
N LYS A 60 12.00 0.93 4.36
CA LYS A 60 10.96 1.92 4.64
C LYS A 60 11.23 3.26 3.96
N LYS A 61 12.49 3.70 3.91
CA LYS A 61 12.88 4.96 3.25
C LYS A 61 12.58 4.95 1.75
N GLY A 62 12.79 3.83 1.07
CA GLY A 62 12.44 3.68 -0.34
C GLY A 62 10.94 3.79 -0.57
N LEU A 63 10.16 3.08 0.27
CA LEU A 63 8.70 3.14 0.26
C LEU A 63 8.19 4.57 0.50
N GLU A 64 8.69 5.26 1.52
CA GLU A 64 8.30 6.62 1.87
C GLU A 64 8.57 7.60 0.73
N LYS A 65 9.73 7.48 0.08
CA LYS A 65 10.06 8.33 -1.08
C LYS A 65 9.08 8.10 -2.22
N ARG A 66 8.73 6.84 -2.53
CA ARG A 66 7.78 6.56 -3.60
C ARG A 66 6.37 7.06 -3.26
N LEU A 67 5.96 6.90 -2.01
CA LEU A 67 4.71 7.44 -1.49
C LEU A 67 4.65 8.96 -1.64
N GLN A 68 5.75 9.67 -1.33
CA GLN A 68 5.89 11.10 -1.57
C GLN A 68 5.77 11.44 -3.06
N ASP A 69 6.44 10.72 -3.94
CA ASP A 69 6.38 10.97 -5.39
C ASP A 69 4.95 10.84 -5.93
N ILE A 70 4.21 9.81 -5.50
CA ILE A 70 2.81 9.55 -5.91
C ILE A 70 1.89 10.64 -5.37
N LEU A 71 1.95 10.93 -4.06
CA LEU A 71 1.00 11.85 -3.43
C LEU A 71 1.31 13.33 -3.72
N SER A 72 2.56 13.68 -4.06
CA SER A 72 2.91 15.06 -4.43
C SER A 72 2.50 15.43 -5.86
N HIS A 73 2.35 14.45 -6.76
CA HIS A 73 1.97 14.65 -8.15
C HIS A 73 0.56 14.10 -8.47
N GLY A 74 -0.02 13.35 -7.55
CA GLY A 74 -1.26 12.63 -7.72
C GLY A 74 -2.50 13.50 -7.54
N ASP A 75 -3.61 13.00 -8.07
CA ASP A 75 -4.92 13.61 -7.91
C ASP A 75 -5.36 13.51 -6.44
N LYS A 76 -6.00 14.56 -5.92
CA LYS A 76 -6.44 14.60 -4.51
C LYS A 76 -7.57 13.61 -4.20
N GLU A 77 -8.09 12.88 -5.18
CA GLU A 77 -9.17 11.92 -5.02
C GLU A 77 -8.71 10.48 -4.76
N ILE A 78 -7.41 10.26 -4.48
CA ILE A 78 -6.89 8.93 -4.18
C ILE A 78 -7.34 8.46 -2.79
N THR A 79 -7.82 7.20 -2.71
CA THR A 79 -8.10 6.55 -1.43
C THR A 79 -6.97 5.60 -1.07
N THR A 80 -6.34 5.81 0.07
CA THR A 80 -5.16 5.06 0.51
C THR A 80 -5.54 4.04 1.58
N PHE A 81 -5.19 2.78 1.35
CA PHE A 81 -5.35 1.69 2.30
C PHE A 81 -3.99 1.24 2.79
N ILE A 82 -3.81 1.17 4.11
CA ILE A 82 -2.55 0.78 4.73
C ILE A 82 -2.80 -0.47 5.59
N ALA A 83 -2.05 -1.54 5.36
CA ALA A 83 -2.14 -2.77 6.12
C ALA A 83 -0.75 -3.20 6.64
N GLY A 84 -0.65 -3.52 7.92
CA GLY A 84 0.62 -3.89 8.54
C GLY A 84 0.58 -3.78 10.05
N GLU A 85 1.75 -3.90 10.68
CA GLU A 85 1.90 -3.75 12.12
C GLU A 85 1.61 -2.31 12.59
N GLU A 86 1.30 -2.16 13.87
CA GLU A 86 0.87 -0.87 14.43
C GLU A 86 1.89 0.27 14.22
N LEU A 87 3.19 0.00 14.41
CA LEU A 87 4.24 1.00 14.20
C LEU A 87 4.35 1.43 12.74
N PHE A 88 4.15 0.49 11.81
CA PHE A 88 4.14 0.76 10.38
C PHE A 88 2.95 1.63 9.99
N LEU A 89 1.74 1.26 10.45
CA LEU A 89 0.52 2.00 10.19
C LEU A 89 0.62 3.44 10.68
N ARG A 90 1.08 3.64 11.92
CA ARG A 90 1.30 4.98 12.48
C ARG A 90 2.27 5.79 11.62
N GLY A 91 3.38 5.17 11.22
CA GLY A 91 4.39 5.81 10.37
C GLY A 91 3.85 6.21 9.00
N MET A 92 3.22 5.29 8.26
CA MET A 92 2.71 5.55 6.91
C MET A 92 1.54 6.53 6.92
N THR A 93 0.66 6.47 7.93
CA THR A 93 -0.41 7.45 8.07
C THR A 93 0.12 8.85 8.35
N GLN A 94 1.16 8.98 9.18
CA GLN A 94 1.80 10.27 9.39
C GLN A 94 2.44 10.83 8.11
N VAL A 95 3.02 9.97 7.27
CA VAL A 95 3.54 10.38 5.96
C VAL A 95 2.41 10.81 5.02
N CYS A 96 1.31 10.05 4.95
CA CYS A 96 0.16 10.40 4.11
C CYS A 96 -0.46 11.75 4.54
N THR A 97 -0.67 11.97 5.84
CA THR A 97 -1.25 13.21 6.34
C THR A 97 -0.32 14.41 6.17
N SER A 98 1.00 14.24 6.32
CA SER A 98 1.97 15.32 6.05
C SER A 98 2.03 15.71 4.58
N LEU A 99 1.62 14.81 3.68
CA LEU A 99 1.49 15.04 2.24
C LEU A 99 0.10 15.56 1.85
N GLY A 100 -0.77 15.84 2.82
CA GLY A 100 -2.06 16.51 2.60
C GLY A 100 -3.25 15.59 2.38
N LEU A 101 -3.13 14.28 2.63
CA LEU A 101 -4.30 13.39 2.65
C LEU A 101 -5.13 13.64 3.89
N GLU A 102 -6.44 13.79 3.68
CA GLU A 102 -7.39 13.87 4.77
C GLU A 102 -7.58 12.50 5.43
N LYS A 103 -7.97 12.50 6.70
CA LYS A 103 -8.15 11.24 7.46
C LYS A 103 -9.18 10.30 6.80
N GLU A 104 -10.20 10.86 6.17
CA GLU A 104 -11.27 10.11 5.49
C GLU A 104 -10.75 9.34 4.27
N GLN A 105 -9.62 9.77 3.71
CA GLN A 105 -8.97 9.12 2.58
C GLN A 105 -7.99 8.01 2.99
N ILE A 106 -7.78 7.82 4.29
CA ILE A 106 -6.81 6.86 4.83
C ILE A 106 -7.57 5.76 5.59
N CYS A 107 -7.61 4.58 5.01
CA CYS A 107 -8.12 3.38 5.64
C CYS A 107 -6.96 2.55 6.20
N GLN A 108 -7.09 2.03 7.43
CA GLN A 108 -6.05 1.23 8.08
C GLN A 108 -6.57 -0.14 8.47
N LYS A 109 -5.73 -1.17 8.33
CA LYS A 109 -5.96 -2.50 8.87
C LYS A 109 -4.74 -2.98 9.66
N VAL A 110 -4.91 -3.11 10.97
CA VAL A 110 -3.90 -3.72 11.86
C VAL A 110 -3.90 -5.22 11.62
N VAL A 111 -2.71 -5.80 11.45
CA VAL A 111 -2.49 -7.25 11.44
C VAL A 111 -1.71 -7.64 12.70
N PHE A 112 -1.98 -8.85 13.20
CA PHE A 112 -1.28 -9.45 14.34
C PHE A 112 -0.55 -10.68 13.81
N SER A 113 0.75 -10.77 14.11
CA SER A 113 1.59 -11.94 13.85
C SER A 113 1.45 -13.02 14.93
#